data_AF-A0A2G2XFL2-F1
#
_entry.id   AF-A0A2G2XFL2-F1
#
_cell.length_a   1.000
_cell.length_b   1.000
_cell.length_c   1.000
_cell.angle_alpha   90.00
_cell.angle_beta   90.00
_cell.angle_gamma   90.00
#
_symmetry.space_group_name_H-M   'P 1'
#
loop_
_entity.id
_entity.type
_entity.pdbx_description
1 polymer ?
#
loop_
_entity_poly.entity_id
_entity_poly.type
_entity_poly.pdbx_seq_one_letter_code
_entity_poly.pdbx_strand_id
1 'polypeptide(L)'
;MRFASSMFTTVNSSLLIFLLQICMNHILHVLKIPAEHASGFIALGEIAGALDGELTNYLPTITSHLRDAIAPHRGRPSLEALACVGNIAKAMGPTMEPHVRGLLDSMFSSGLSLTPVEALEQITESIPPLFPTIQNRLLKYISAILSRSHHSMPRQSAFVSRGHITTVTPQVPELSGSMLVQLALRTLARFNFKGHDLLGFARESVVVYFEDEDGATRKDVALCCCKLVENSFSVISSTQFSLSRINCASGKRCRRLVEEV
;
A
#
# COMPACT_ATOMS: atom_id res chain seq x y z
N MET A 1 20.91 -45.57 12.51
CA MET A 1 21.31 -44.22 12.05
C MET A 1 20.15 -43.24 11.76
N ARG A 2 18.88 -43.55 12.09
CA ARG A 2 17.75 -42.58 11.94
C ARG A 2 17.47 -41.70 13.17
N PHE A 3 17.99 -42.07 14.35
CA PHE A 3 17.82 -41.29 15.58
C PHE A 3 18.76 -40.07 15.69
N ALA A 4 19.98 -40.15 15.15
CA ALA A 4 20.93 -39.05 15.20
C ALA A 4 20.52 -37.86 14.31
N SER A 5 19.88 -38.12 13.16
CA SER A 5 19.40 -37.06 12.25
C SER A 5 18.17 -36.33 12.82
N SER A 6 17.31 -37.04 13.56
CA SER A 6 16.18 -36.44 14.28
C SER A 6 16.63 -35.64 15.51
N MET A 7 17.63 -36.11 16.28
CA MET A 7 18.18 -35.31 17.39
C MET A 7 18.95 -34.07 16.90
N PHE A 8 19.72 -34.15 15.80
CA PHE A 8 20.48 -33.00 15.29
C PHE A 8 19.57 -31.92 14.68
N THR A 9 18.46 -32.31 14.04
CA THR A 9 17.42 -31.36 13.60
C THR A 9 16.66 -30.79 14.80
N THR A 10 16.26 -31.62 15.77
CA THR A 10 15.55 -31.15 16.98
C THR A 10 16.39 -30.24 17.87
N VAL A 11 17.69 -30.47 17.98
CA VAL A 11 18.63 -29.62 18.74
C VAL A 11 18.89 -28.30 18.00
N ASN A 12 19.00 -28.32 16.66
CA ASN A 12 19.04 -27.08 15.87
C ASN A 12 17.72 -26.30 15.97
N SER A 13 16.57 -26.96 15.94
CA SER A 13 15.27 -26.32 16.16
C SER A 13 15.15 -25.75 17.57
N SER A 14 15.61 -26.46 18.61
CA SER A 14 15.55 -25.98 19.99
C SER A 14 16.46 -24.77 20.23
N LEU A 15 17.66 -24.77 19.64
CA LEU A 15 18.59 -23.65 19.70
C LEU A 15 18.06 -22.45 18.91
N LEU A 16 17.47 -22.68 17.73
CA LEU A 16 16.85 -21.64 16.91
C LEU A 16 15.67 -21.00 17.63
N ILE A 17 14.78 -21.79 18.22
CA ILE A 17 13.65 -21.31 19.03
C ILE A 17 14.15 -20.50 20.23
N PHE A 18 15.21 -20.95 20.90
CA PHE A 18 15.80 -20.25 22.03
C PHE A 18 16.45 -18.91 21.62
N LEU A 19 17.21 -18.89 20.52
CA LEU A 19 17.79 -17.67 19.95
C LEU A 19 16.70 -16.71 19.50
N LEU A 20 15.65 -17.21 18.84
CA LEU A 20 14.49 -16.42 18.44
C LEU A 20 13.83 -15.77 19.65
N GLN A 21 13.64 -16.51 20.74
CA GLN A 21 13.05 -15.99 21.97
C GLN A 21 13.91 -14.87 22.57
N ILE A 22 15.23 -15.00 22.58
CA ILE A 22 16.14 -13.94 23.03
C ILE A 22 16.04 -12.70 22.13
N CYS A 23 16.12 -12.90 20.81
CA CYS A 23 16.04 -11.82 19.83
C CYS A 23 14.70 -11.07 19.94
N MET A 24 13.59 -11.79 20.04
CA MET A 24 12.26 -11.21 20.16
C MET A 24 12.09 -10.47 21.48
N ASN A 25 12.59 -10.99 22.60
CA ASN A 25 12.54 -10.28 23.87
C ASN A 25 13.33 -8.96 23.82
N HIS A 26 14.51 -8.99 23.19
CA HIS A 26 15.31 -7.78 23.00
C HIS A 26 14.59 -6.77 22.10
N ILE A 27 14.05 -7.20 20.95
CA ILE A 27 13.35 -6.30 20.04
C ILE A 27 12.10 -5.72 20.67
N LEU A 28 11.27 -6.53 21.33
CA LEU A 28 10.09 -6.05 22.04
C LEU A 28 10.44 -5.06 23.16
N HIS A 29 11.64 -5.15 23.74
CA HIS A 29 12.15 -4.14 24.67
C HIS A 29 12.51 -2.84 23.92
N VAL A 30 13.29 -2.93 22.83
CA VAL A 30 13.67 -1.78 21.99
C VAL A 30 12.45 -1.03 21.44
N LEU A 31 11.38 -1.74 21.04
CA LEU A 31 10.14 -1.12 20.56
C LEU A 31 9.45 -0.22 21.60
N LYS A 32 9.72 -0.41 22.90
CA LYS A 32 9.18 0.43 23.97
C LYS A 32 9.98 1.72 24.18
N ILE A 33 11.20 1.79 23.65
CA ILE A 33 12.11 2.92 23.82
C ILE A 33 11.84 3.91 22.67
N PRO A 34 11.28 5.11 22.92
CA PRO A 34 10.89 6.02 21.84
C PRO A 34 12.03 6.45 20.92
N ALA A 35 13.25 6.53 21.46
CA ALA A 35 14.44 6.92 20.70
C ALA A 35 14.95 5.83 19.75
N GLU A 36 14.60 4.56 20.00
CA GLU A 36 15.16 3.40 19.29
C GLU A 36 14.09 2.56 18.58
N HIS A 37 12.80 2.83 18.81
CA HIS A 37 11.73 2.00 18.23
C HIS A 37 11.79 1.97 16.69
N ALA A 38 12.28 3.03 16.03
CA ALA A 38 12.40 3.09 14.58
C ALA A 38 13.35 2.00 14.05
N SER A 39 14.55 1.88 14.62
CA SER A 39 15.49 0.80 14.27
C SER A 39 14.96 -0.56 14.70
N GLY A 40 14.22 -0.63 15.82
CA GLY A 40 13.52 -1.84 16.26
C GLY A 40 12.50 -2.35 15.23
N PHE A 41 11.69 -1.48 14.63
CA PHE A 41 10.71 -1.88 13.61
C PHE A 41 11.36 -2.34 12.30
N ILE A 42 12.46 -1.70 11.90
CA ILE A 42 13.25 -2.14 10.74
C ILE A 42 13.78 -3.55 10.97
N ALA A 43 14.47 -3.77 12.10
CA ALA A 43 15.02 -5.08 12.46
C ALA A 43 13.92 -6.15 12.57
N LEU A 44 12.77 -5.80 13.13
CA LEU A 44 11.63 -6.71 13.22
C LEU A 44 11.12 -7.13 11.83
N GLY A 45 11.04 -6.19 10.88
CA GLY A 45 10.64 -6.49 9.52
C GLY A 45 11.62 -7.42 8.79
N GLU A 46 12.93 -7.21 8.98
CA GLU A 46 13.97 -8.08 8.44
C GLU A 46 13.91 -9.49 9.03
N ILE A 47 13.71 -9.59 10.35
CA ILE A 47 13.55 -10.86 11.05
C ILE A 47 12.30 -11.61 10.58
N ALA A 48 11.18 -10.90 10.38
CA ALA A 48 9.98 -11.51 9.82
C ALA A 48 10.25 -12.14 8.45
N GLY A 49 11.00 -11.43 7.59
CA GLY A 49 11.40 -11.94 6.28
C GLY A 49 12.39 -13.12 6.33
N ALA A 50 13.28 -13.16 7.32
CA ALA A 50 14.28 -14.22 7.46
C ALA A 50 13.72 -15.52 8.06
N LEU A 51 12.63 -15.43 8.83
CA LEU A 51 12.05 -16.55 9.58
C LEU A 51 10.83 -17.19 8.90
N ASP A 52 10.53 -16.83 7.65
CA ASP A 52 9.38 -17.34 6.88
C ASP A 52 8.05 -17.37 7.69
N GLY A 53 7.87 -16.41 8.59
CA GLY A 53 6.66 -16.27 9.39
C GLY A 53 6.58 -17.07 10.71
N GLU A 54 7.70 -17.49 11.30
CA GLU A 54 7.74 -18.03 12.69
C GLU A 54 7.52 -16.96 13.79
N LEU A 55 6.61 -15.99 13.57
CA LEU A 55 6.29 -14.91 14.52
C LEU A 55 4.86 -14.96 15.06
N THR A 56 4.07 -15.97 14.70
CA THR A 56 2.63 -16.07 15.00
C THR A 56 2.30 -15.84 16.48
N ASN A 57 3.08 -16.40 17.40
CA ASN A 57 2.85 -16.26 18.84
C ASN A 57 3.15 -14.85 19.38
N TYR A 58 3.97 -14.08 18.67
CA TYR A 58 4.34 -12.71 19.05
C TYR A 58 3.46 -11.66 18.37
N LEU A 59 2.68 -12.04 17.35
CA LEU A 59 1.84 -11.11 16.57
C LEU A 59 0.92 -10.23 17.41
N PRO A 60 0.19 -10.73 18.44
CA PRO A 60 -0.65 -9.86 19.26
C PRO A 60 0.15 -8.73 19.94
N THR A 61 1.32 -9.05 20.47
CA THR A 61 2.20 -8.08 21.13
C THR A 61 2.82 -7.11 20.14
N ILE A 62 3.35 -7.62 19.02
CA ILE A 62 3.93 -6.82 17.94
C ILE A 62 2.89 -5.84 17.39
N THR A 63 1.67 -6.31 17.12
CA THR A 63 0.60 -5.50 16.51
C THR A 63 0.09 -4.42 17.45
N SER A 64 0.13 -4.65 18.77
CA SER A 64 -0.09 -3.59 19.75
C SER A 64 0.96 -2.49 19.62
N HIS A 65 2.25 -2.83 19.58
CA HIS A 65 3.32 -1.85 19.43
C HIS A 65 3.26 -1.11 18.08
N LEU A 66 2.92 -1.81 16.99
CA LEU A 66 2.72 -1.20 15.68
C LEU A 66 1.57 -0.20 15.70
N ARG A 67 0.44 -0.53 16.34
CA ARG A 67 -0.71 0.38 16.46
C ARG A 67 -0.31 1.67 17.18
N ASP A 68 0.40 1.55 18.29
CA ASP A 68 0.83 2.70 19.10
C ASP A 68 1.82 3.58 18.32
N ALA A 69 2.66 2.99 17.47
CA ALA A 69 3.62 3.73 16.64
C ALA A 69 3.00 4.34 15.38
N ILE A 70 1.95 3.73 14.80
CA ILE A 70 1.24 4.24 13.62
C ILE A 70 0.25 5.33 14.00
N ALA A 71 -0.44 5.19 15.14
CA ALA A 71 -1.41 6.16 15.63
C ALA A 71 -1.04 6.62 17.05
N PRO A 72 0.11 7.29 17.23
CA PRO A 72 0.54 7.76 18.54
C PRO A 72 -0.43 8.82 19.06
N HIS A 73 -0.68 8.80 20.38
CA HIS A 73 -1.55 9.80 21.01
C HIS A 73 -0.95 11.22 20.95
N ARG A 74 0.37 11.31 20.87
CA ARG A 74 1.13 12.55 20.68
C ARG A 74 2.30 12.29 19.76
N GLY A 75 2.51 13.17 18.78
CA GLY A 75 3.59 13.06 17.82
C GLY A 75 3.12 12.59 16.45
N ARG A 76 4.08 12.26 15.59
CA ARG A 76 3.85 11.84 14.20
C ARG A 76 3.89 10.30 14.10
N PRO A 77 3.15 9.71 13.15
CA PRO A 77 3.25 8.29 12.84
C PRO A 77 4.69 7.90 12.47
N SER A 78 5.16 6.73 12.94
CA SER A 78 6.43 6.15 12.49
C SER A 78 6.27 5.52 11.11
N LEU A 79 7.12 5.94 10.17
CA LEU A 79 7.17 5.38 8.82
C LEU A 79 7.77 3.97 8.84
N GLU A 80 8.70 3.71 9.75
CA GLU A 80 9.33 2.41 9.96
C GLU A 80 8.31 1.39 10.45
N ALA A 81 7.40 1.79 11.35
CA ALA A 81 6.29 0.93 11.78
C ALA A 81 5.37 0.57 10.61
N LEU A 82 5.03 1.54 9.74
CA LEU A 82 4.21 1.30 8.55
C LEU A 82 4.88 0.31 7.57
N ALA A 83 6.18 0.51 7.29
CA ALA A 83 6.95 -0.40 6.45
C ALA A 83 7.06 -1.81 7.09
N CYS A 84 7.21 -1.89 8.40
CA CYS A 84 7.24 -3.14 9.15
C CYS A 84 5.94 -3.95 8.97
N VAL A 85 4.77 -3.30 8.97
CA VAL A 85 3.49 -3.99 8.67
C VAL A 85 3.53 -4.67 7.30
N GLY A 86 4.02 -3.98 6.27
CA GLY A 86 4.16 -4.52 4.92
C GLY A 86 5.11 -5.73 4.87
N ASN A 87 6.27 -5.62 5.51
CA ASN A 87 7.26 -6.70 5.58
C ASN A 87 6.73 -7.94 6.33
N ILE A 88 6.04 -7.74 7.45
CA ILE A 88 5.43 -8.84 8.19
C ILE A 88 4.30 -9.48 7.38
N ALA A 89 3.45 -8.67 6.72
CA ALA A 89 2.40 -9.19 5.85
C ALA A 89 2.98 -10.00 4.68
N LYS A 90 4.10 -9.56 4.11
CA LYS A 90 4.83 -10.27 3.06
C LYS A 90 5.38 -11.61 3.53
N ALA A 91 5.94 -11.66 4.73
CA ALA A 91 6.48 -12.90 5.29
C ALA A 91 5.40 -13.90 5.73
N MET A 92 4.31 -13.41 6.30
CA MET A 92 3.31 -14.25 6.99
C MET A 92 2.02 -14.48 6.20
N GLY A 93 1.78 -13.68 5.14
CA GLY A 93 0.63 -13.80 4.27
C GLY A 93 -0.71 -13.79 5.04
N PRO A 94 -1.65 -14.70 4.74
CA PRO A 94 -2.99 -14.73 5.34
C PRO A 94 -3.02 -14.82 6.87
N THR A 95 -1.97 -15.33 7.52
CA THR A 95 -1.89 -15.40 9.00
C THR A 95 -1.95 -14.00 9.63
N MET A 96 -1.44 -12.99 8.93
CA MET A 96 -1.40 -11.61 9.39
C MET A 96 -2.71 -10.85 9.11
N GLU A 97 -3.65 -11.44 8.38
CA GLU A 97 -4.92 -10.82 7.96
C GLU A 97 -5.76 -10.21 9.09
N PRO A 98 -6.10 -10.92 10.19
CA PRO A 98 -6.94 -10.35 11.26
C PRO A 98 -6.26 -9.17 11.95
N HIS A 99 -4.93 -9.23 12.07
CA HIS A 99 -4.13 -8.19 12.69
C HIS A 99 -4.06 -6.94 11.80
N VAL A 100 -3.82 -7.11 10.50
CA VAL A 100 -3.78 -6.01 9.53
C VAL A 100 -5.13 -5.31 9.46
N ARG A 101 -6.26 -6.03 9.48
CA ARG A 101 -7.59 -5.40 9.52
C ARG A 101 -7.72 -4.39 10.65
N GLY A 102 -7.22 -4.74 11.84
CA GLY A 102 -7.22 -3.86 13.01
C GLY A 102 -6.22 -2.70 12.93
N LEU A 103 -5.28 -2.72 11.99
CA LEU A 103 -4.29 -1.66 11.76
C LEU A 103 -4.68 -0.73 10.60
N LEU A 104 -5.48 -1.19 9.64
CA LEU A 104 -5.86 -0.39 8.46
C LEU A 104 -6.48 0.95 8.85
N ASP A 105 -7.37 0.99 9.85
CA ASP A 105 -7.96 2.25 10.30
C ASP A 105 -6.89 3.24 10.79
N SER A 106 -5.91 2.77 11.57
CA SER A 106 -4.77 3.58 12.02
C SER A 106 -3.89 4.03 10.85
N MET A 107 -3.59 3.15 9.89
CA MET A 107 -2.76 3.46 8.72
C MET A 107 -3.39 4.49 7.79
N PHE A 108 -4.71 4.47 7.62
CA PHE A 108 -5.42 5.48 6.83
C PHE A 108 -5.61 6.78 7.61
N SER A 109 -5.74 6.72 8.94
CA SER A 109 -5.89 7.90 9.80
C SER A 109 -4.59 8.69 9.97
N SER A 110 -3.43 8.04 9.86
CA SER A 110 -2.11 8.70 9.91
C SER A 110 -1.83 9.60 8.70
N GLY A 111 -2.69 9.58 7.67
CA GLY A 111 -2.50 10.27 6.39
C GLY A 111 -1.56 9.52 5.44
N LEU A 112 -1.72 9.71 4.13
CA LEU A 112 -0.80 9.15 3.14
C LEU A 112 0.51 9.95 3.08
N SER A 113 1.58 9.28 3.45
CA SER A 113 2.93 9.51 2.92
C SER A 113 3.24 8.45 1.85
N LEU A 114 4.44 8.47 1.26
CA LEU A 114 4.84 7.45 0.26
C LEU A 114 4.88 6.03 0.87
N THR A 115 5.26 5.92 2.15
CA THR A 115 5.49 4.66 2.85
C THR A 115 4.22 3.81 3.07
N PRO A 116 3.06 4.35 3.50
CA PRO A 116 1.79 3.61 3.52
C PRO A 116 1.42 2.96 2.18
N VAL A 117 1.69 3.60 1.04
CA VAL A 117 1.30 3.07 -0.28
C VAL A 117 2.08 1.80 -0.59
N GLU A 118 3.39 1.80 -0.38
CA GLU A 118 4.25 0.63 -0.59
C GLU A 118 3.89 -0.52 0.36
N ALA A 119 3.63 -0.20 1.63
CA ALA A 119 3.18 -1.20 2.60
C ALA A 119 1.81 -1.79 2.22
N LEU A 120 0.86 -0.97 1.76
CA LEU A 120 -0.45 -1.41 1.30
C LEU A 120 -0.35 -2.28 0.03
N GLU A 121 0.53 -1.93 -0.92
CA GLU A 121 0.82 -2.77 -2.10
C GLU A 121 1.27 -4.17 -1.64
N GLN A 122 2.29 -4.25 -0.77
CA GLN A 122 2.79 -5.51 -0.22
C GLN A 122 1.72 -6.32 0.53
N ILE A 123 0.90 -5.66 1.36
CA ILE A 123 -0.21 -6.29 2.08
C ILE A 123 -1.19 -6.91 1.08
N THR A 124 -1.54 -6.17 0.02
CA THR A 124 -2.54 -6.67 -0.92
C THR A 124 -2.05 -7.79 -1.82
N GLU A 125 -0.76 -7.81 -2.15
CA GLU A 125 -0.12 -8.95 -2.85
C GLU A 125 -0.10 -10.20 -1.97
N SER A 126 0.18 -10.02 -0.68
CA SER A 126 0.39 -11.13 0.26
C SER A 126 -0.91 -11.62 0.91
N ILE A 127 -1.94 -10.76 0.96
CA ILE A 127 -3.25 -11.02 1.58
C ILE A 127 -4.38 -10.59 0.61
N PRO A 128 -4.64 -11.37 -0.46
CA PRO A 128 -5.66 -11.04 -1.46
C PRO A 128 -7.06 -10.71 -0.90
N PRO A 129 -7.56 -11.34 0.20
CA PRO A 129 -8.86 -10.99 0.77
C PRO A 129 -9.00 -9.53 1.23
N LEU A 130 -7.88 -8.84 1.51
CA LEU A 130 -7.90 -7.43 1.92
C LEU A 130 -7.91 -6.46 0.74
N PHE A 131 -7.57 -6.94 -0.47
CA PHE A 131 -7.45 -6.11 -1.66
C PHE A 131 -8.68 -5.22 -1.92
N PRO A 132 -9.94 -5.72 -1.94
CA PRO A 132 -11.10 -4.87 -2.21
C PRO A 132 -11.31 -3.79 -1.14
N THR A 133 -10.98 -4.10 0.12
CA THR A 133 -11.16 -3.14 1.23
C THR A 133 -10.13 -2.02 1.13
N ILE A 134 -8.87 -2.37 0.89
CA ILE A 134 -7.76 -1.42 0.73
C ILE A 134 -7.97 -0.56 -0.52
N GLN A 135 -8.33 -1.18 -1.65
CA GLN A 135 -8.62 -0.51 -2.92
C GLN A 135 -9.70 0.57 -2.76
N ASN A 136 -10.84 0.23 -2.16
CA ASN A 136 -11.93 1.18 -1.92
C ASN A 136 -11.52 2.35 -1.01
N ARG A 137 -10.79 2.06 0.08
CA ARG A 137 -10.35 3.08 1.03
C ARG A 137 -9.31 4.00 0.42
N LEU A 138 -8.36 3.44 -0.34
CA LEU A 138 -7.32 4.20 -1.04
C LEU A 138 -7.92 5.12 -2.10
N LEU A 139 -8.91 4.65 -2.87
CA LEU A 139 -9.58 5.48 -3.87
C LEU A 139 -10.36 6.64 -3.23
N LYS A 140 -11.10 6.38 -2.14
CA LYS A 140 -11.78 7.42 -1.36
C LYS A 140 -10.80 8.46 -0.83
N TYR A 141 -9.65 8.01 -0.33
CA TYR A 141 -8.62 8.89 0.18
C TYR A 141 -8.01 9.76 -0.92
N ILE A 142 -7.66 9.18 -2.08
CA ILE A 142 -7.19 9.92 -3.25
C ILE A 142 -8.22 10.99 -3.66
N SER A 143 -9.50 10.62 -3.73
CA SER A 143 -10.59 11.55 -4.03
C SER A 143 -10.64 12.72 -3.04
N ALA A 144 -10.48 12.45 -1.75
CA ALA A 144 -10.49 13.48 -0.70
C ALA A 144 -9.30 14.45 -0.83
N ILE A 145 -8.09 13.95 -1.15
CA ILE A 145 -6.93 14.82 -1.43
C ILE A 145 -7.26 15.72 -2.61
N LEU A 146 -7.58 15.13 -3.76
CA LEU A 146 -7.78 15.87 -5.00
C LEU A 146 -8.91 16.90 -4.84
N SER A 147 -10.00 16.57 -4.15
CA SER A 147 -11.11 17.51 -3.91
C SER A 147 -10.72 18.67 -2.99
N ARG A 148 -9.93 18.42 -1.96
CA ARG A 148 -9.54 19.45 -0.98
C ARG A 148 -8.55 20.46 -1.57
N SER A 149 -7.60 20.00 -2.38
CA SER A 149 -6.64 20.90 -3.03
C SER A 149 -7.25 21.75 -4.14
N HIS A 150 -8.33 21.29 -4.79
CA HIS A 150 -9.12 22.12 -5.71
C HIS A 150 -9.68 23.38 -5.03
N HIS A 151 -10.10 23.27 -3.77
CA HIS A 151 -10.66 24.39 -3.01
C HIS A 151 -9.59 25.29 -2.37
N SER A 152 -8.35 24.83 -2.23
CA SER A 152 -7.22 25.63 -1.74
C SER A 152 -6.49 26.39 -2.86
N MET A 153 -7.10 26.52 -4.03
CA MET A 153 -6.67 27.37 -5.14
C MET A 153 -7.43 28.72 -5.11
N PRO A 154 -7.30 29.59 -4.09
CA PRO A 154 -7.68 30.98 -4.29
C PRO A 154 -6.66 31.59 -5.25
N ARG A 155 -7.14 32.06 -6.41
CA ARG A 155 -6.43 33.05 -7.23
C ARG A 155 -5.87 34.10 -6.27
N GLN A 156 -4.55 34.13 -6.09
CA GLN A 156 -3.92 35.10 -5.20
C GLN A 156 -4.11 36.49 -5.81
N SER A 157 -5.14 37.19 -5.36
CA SER A 157 -5.16 38.64 -5.37
C SER A 157 -4.04 39.11 -4.46
N ALA A 158 -3.09 39.84 -5.04
CA ALA A 158 -2.00 40.48 -4.33
C ALA A 158 -2.55 41.31 -3.16
N PHE A 159 -2.23 40.92 -1.93
CA PHE A 159 -2.21 41.83 -0.80
C PHE A 159 -0.85 41.76 -0.13
N VAL A 160 -0.09 42.84 -0.34
CA VAL A 160 1.14 43.15 0.37
C VAL A 160 0.80 43.33 1.85
N SER A 161 1.39 42.52 2.72
CA SER A 161 1.62 42.96 4.11
C SER A 161 2.83 42.28 4.72
N ARG A 162 3.48 43.07 5.58
CA ARG A 162 4.90 43.08 5.95
C ARG A 162 5.11 42.39 7.30
N GLY A 163 6.03 41.41 7.32
CA GLY A 163 6.97 41.11 8.40
C GLY A 163 6.47 40.40 9.66
N HIS A 164 7.05 39.22 9.97
CA HIS A 164 7.54 38.86 11.30
C HIS A 164 8.51 37.66 11.22
N ILE A 165 9.66 37.78 11.89
CA ILE A 165 10.71 36.76 11.97
C ILE A 165 10.42 35.88 13.20
N THR A 166 10.25 34.58 13.01
CA THR A 166 10.47 33.58 14.07
C THR A 166 11.16 32.35 13.50
N THR A 167 12.38 32.14 13.98
CA THR A 167 13.21 30.95 13.85
C THR A 167 12.52 29.72 14.44
N VAL A 168 12.27 28.67 13.64
CA VAL A 168 11.87 27.33 14.13
C VAL A 168 12.51 26.25 13.26
N THR A 169 13.37 25.44 13.89
CA THR A 169 13.88 24.07 13.62
C THR A 169 13.71 23.43 12.23
N PRO A 170 14.70 22.69 11.69
CA PRO A 170 14.57 21.94 10.44
C PRO A 170 13.60 20.76 10.62
N GLN A 171 12.31 21.03 10.44
CA GLN A 171 11.26 20.02 10.45
C GLN A 171 11.16 19.44 9.04
N VAL A 172 11.19 18.11 8.93
CA VAL A 172 10.80 17.43 7.68
C VAL A 172 9.38 17.88 7.33
N PRO A 173 9.12 18.40 6.11
CA PRO A 173 7.90 19.14 5.80
C PRO A 173 6.66 18.25 5.94
N GLU A 174 5.59 18.77 6.55
CA GLU A 174 4.24 18.40 6.10
C GLU A 174 4.26 18.51 4.57
N LEU A 175 3.95 17.43 3.87
CA LEU A 175 3.95 17.43 2.42
C LEU A 175 3.08 18.62 1.96
N SER A 176 3.71 19.56 1.24
CA SER A 176 2.98 20.70 0.67
C SER A 176 1.78 20.19 -0.13
N GLY A 177 0.70 20.97 -0.23
CA GLY A 177 -0.51 20.54 -0.94
C GLY A 177 -0.23 19.94 -2.32
N SER A 178 0.72 20.53 -3.06
CA SER A 178 1.20 19.99 -4.35
C SER A 178 1.88 18.62 -4.23
N MET A 179 2.72 18.37 -3.22
CA MET A 179 3.37 17.07 -3.03
C MET A 179 2.35 15.98 -2.67
N LEU A 180 1.29 16.31 -1.94
CA LEU A 180 0.18 15.38 -1.65
C LEU A 180 -0.63 15.05 -2.91
N VAL A 181 -0.91 16.04 -3.75
CA VAL A 181 -1.57 15.84 -5.04
C VAL A 181 -0.71 14.94 -5.93
N GLN A 182 0.58 15.23 -6.06
CA GLN A 182 1.51 14.40 -6.83
C GLN A 182 1.55 12.96 -6.30
N LEU A 183 1.62 12.76 -4.99
CA LEU A 183 1.57 11.43 -4.39
C LEU A 183 0.26 10.72 -4.76
N ALA A 184 -0.88 11.38 -4.60
CA ALA A 184 -2.19 10.82 -4.94
C ALA A 184 -2.29 10.41 -6.42
N LEU A 185 -1.79 11.24 -7.33
CA LEU A 185 -1.74 10.96 -8.77
C LEU A 185 -0.83 9.77 -9.11
N ARG A 186 0.36 9.71 -8.52
CA ARG A 186 1.30 8.59 -8.69
C ARG A 186 0.73 7.29 -8.13
N THR A 187 0.07 7.34 -6.97
CA THR A 187 -0.61 6.18 -6.38
C THR A 187 -1.76 5.72 -7.27
N LEU A 188 -2.56 6.65 -7.81
CA LEU A 188 -3.64 6.33 -8.75
C LEU A 188 -3.13 5.63 -10.02
N ALA A 189 -1.94 6.03 -10.50
CA ALA A 189 -1.31 5.44 -11.67
C ALA A 189 -0.71 4.04 -11.39
N ARG A 190 -0.13 3.84 -10.22
CA ARG A 190 0.60 2.61 -9.86
C ARG A 190 -0.30 1.50 -9.31
N PHE A 191 -1.24 1.86 -8.44
CA PHE A 191 -2.03 0.88 -7.72
C PHE A 191 -3.16 0.30 -8.60
N ASN A 192 -3.46 -0.98 -8.40
CA ASN A 192 -4.48 -1.66 -9.20
C ASN A 192 -5.90 -1.30 -8.71
N PHE A 193 -6.60 -0.44 -9.46
CA PHE A 193 -8.00 -0.11 -9.19
C PHE A 193 -9.00 -0.78 -10.16
N LYS A 194 -8.65 -1.94 -10.74
CA LYS A 194 -9.59 -2.71 -11.59
C LYS A 194 -10.91 -2.97 -10.86
N GLY A 195 -12.02 -2.73 -11.56
CA GLY A 195 -13.38 -2.82 -11.01
C GLY A 195 -14.01 -1.46 -10.67
N HIS A 196 -13.23 -0.37 -10.69
CA HIS A 196 -13.73 1.00 -10.54
C HIS A 196 -13.79 1.74 -11.89
N ASP A 197 -14.71 2.70 -12.01
CA ASP A 197 -14.74 3.64 -13.15
C ASP A 197 -13.67 4.73 -12.98
N LEU A 198 -12.45 4.39 -13.38
CA LEU A 198 -11.30 5.30 -13.28
C LEU A 198 -11.30 6.39 -14.34
N LEU A 199 -11.96 6.16 -15.49
CA LEU A 199 -12.03 7.16 -16.55
C LEU A 199 -13.02 8.27 -16.18
N GLY A 200 -14.18 7.92 -15.62
CA GLY A 200 -15.09 8.89 -15.01
C GLY A 200 -14.41 9.67 -13.89
N PHE A 201 -13.75 8.96 -12.97
CA PHE A 201 -13.00 9.58 -11.88
C PHE A 201 -11.94 10.57 -12.37
N ALA A 202 -11.14 10.21 -13.39
CA ALA A 202 -10.10 11.08 -13.92
C ALA A 202 -10.69 12.36 -14.53
N ARG A 203 -11.80 12.25 -15.26
CA ARG A 203 -12.48 13.41 -15.87
C ARG A 203 -12.96 14.41 -14.82
N GLU A 204 -13.47 13.92 -13.69
CA GLU A 204 -14.03 14.77 -12.64
C GLU A 204 -12.96 15.32 -11.69
N SER A 205 -12.00 14.48 -11.28
CA SER A 205 -11.09 14.80 -10.16
C SER A 205 -9.67 15.16 -10.60
N VAL A 206 -9.21 14.68 -11.77
CA VAL A 206 -7.82 14.81 -12.21
C VAL A 206 -7.63 15.91 -13.26
N VAL A 207 -8.62 16.14 -14.14
CA VAL A 207 -8.50 17.08 -15.27
C VAL A 207 -8.10 18.50 -14.86
N VAL A 208 -8.60 18.97 -13.72
CA VAL A 208 -8.34 20.33 -13.23
C VAL A 208 -6.84 20.56 -12.93
N TYR A 209 -6.06 19.51 -12.67
CA TYR A 209 -4.62 19.62 -12.40
C TYR A 209 -3.75 19.71 -13.67
N PHE A 210 -4.33 19.62 -14.88
CA PHE A 210 -3.55 19.90 -16.11
C PHE A 210 -3.08 21.34 -16.20
N GLU A 211 -3.77 22.26 -15.52
CA GLU A 211 -3.44 23.69 -15.46
C GLU A 211 -2.75 24.08 -14.15
N ASP A 212 -2.26 23.11 -13.37
CA ASP A 212 -1.54 23.39 -12.12
C ASP A 212 -0.27 24.21 -12.40
N GLU A 213 0.08 25.16 -11.51
CA GLU A 213 1.26 26.01 -11.64
C GLU A 213 2.56 25.20 -11.65
N ASP A 214 2.58 24.11 -10.88
CA ASP A 214 3.74 23.23 -10.75
C ASP A 214 3.87 22.25 -11.93
N GLY A 215 4.98 22.35 -12.65
CA GLY A 215 5.27 21.52 -13.80
C GLY A 215 5.39 20.02 -13.47
N ALA A 216 5.82 19.67 -12.26
CA ALA A 216 5.90 18.28 -11.82
C ALA A 216 4.51 17.66 -11.61
N THR A 217 3.57 18.43 -11.06
CA THR A 217 2.15 18.04 -10.93
C THR A 217 1.53 17.79 -12.29
N ARG A 218 1.70 18.71 -13.26
CA ARG A 218 1.20 18.53 -14.64
C ARG A 218 1.77 17.26 -15.30
N LYS A 219 3.06 16.96 -15.08
CA LYS A 219 3.69 15.72 -15.57
C LYS A 219 3.04 14.48 -14.95
N ASP A 220 2.84 14.47 -13.64
CA ASP A 220 2.24 13.33 -12.93
C ASP A 220 0.78 13.12 -13.37
N VAL A 221 0.02 14.19 -13.63
CA VAL A 221 -1.34 14.11 -14.21
C VAL A 221 -1.33 13.42 -15.57
N ALA A 222 -0.46 13.85 -16.48
CA ALA A 222 -0.37 13.27 -17.82
C ALA A 222 -0.03 11.77 -17.76
N LEU A 223 0.96 11.40 -16.93
CA LEU A 223 1.34 10.01 -16.72
C LEU A 223 0.20 9.18 -16.12
N CYS A 224 -0.50 9.73 -15.13
CA CYS A 224 -1.65 9.10 -14.51
C CYS A 224 -2.75 8.81 -15.53
N CYS A 225 -3.15 9.81 -16.33
CA CYS A 225 -4.16 9.64 -17.37
C CYS A 225 -3.76 8.59 -18.41
N CYS A 226 -2.52 8.61 -18.90
CA CYS A 226 -2.01 7.59 -19.83
C CYS A 226 -2.16 6.18 -19.24
N LYS A 227 -1.79 6.01 -17.97
CA LYS A 227 -1.85 4.70 -17.31
C LYS A 227 -3.29 4.22 -17.08
N LEU A 228 -4.20 5.12 -16.71
CA LEU A 228 -5.62 4.81 -16.56
C LEU A 228 -6.23 4.34 -17.89
N VAL A 229 -5.87 5.01 -18.99
CA VAL A 229 -6.30 4.62 -20.34
C VAL A 229 -5.74 3.26 -20.73
N GLU A 230 -4.44 3.00 -20.51
CA GLU A 230 -3.82 1.69 -20.75
C GLU A 230 -4.52 0.57 -19.98
N ASN A 231 -4.82 0.81 -18.70
CA ASN A 231 -5.53 -0.12 -17.83
C ASN A 231 -6.96 -0.40 -18.32
N SER A 232 -7.64 0.62 -18.86
CA SER A 232 -8.99 0.46 -19.42
C SER A 232 -9.00 -0.44 -20.67
N PHE A 233 -7.99 -0.34 -21.55
CA PHE A 233 -7.87 -1.21 -22.72
C PHE A 233 -7.54 -2.66 -22.35
N SER A 234 -6.70 -2.88 -21.33
CA SER A 234 -6.40 -4.23 -20.82
C SER A 234 -7.67 -4.95 -20.33
N VAL A 235 -8.59 -4.23 -19.71
CA VAL A 235 -9.90 -4.78 -19.30
C VAL A 235 -10.73 -5.17 -20.52
N ILE A 236 -10.81 -4.29 -21.53
CA ILE A 236 -11.60 -4.54 -22.75
C ILE A 236 -11.09 -5.79 -23.51
N SER A 237 -9.77 -5.92 -23.69
CA SER A 237 -9.17 -7.10 -24.34
C SER A 237 -9.45 -8.41 -23.59
N SER A 238 -9.49 -8.37 -22.26
CA SER A 238 -9.78 -9.55 -21.42
C SER A 238 -11.25 -9.98 -21.51
N THR A 239 -12.17 -9.02 -21.62
CA THR A 239 -13.61 -9.28 -21.78
C THR A 239 -13.97 -9.82 -23.17
N GLN A 240 -13.32 -9.33 -24.24
CA GLN A 240 -13.53 -9.87 -25.60
C GLN A 240 -13.08 -11.34 -25.75
N PHE A 241 -11.97 -11.74 -25.11
CA PHE A 241 -11.54 -13.14 -25.10
C PHE A 241 -12.45 -14.06 -24.27
N SER A 242 -13.16 -13.52 -23.29
CA SER A 242 -14.09 -14.29 -22.44
C SER A 242 -15.48 -14.42 -23.09
N LEU A 243 -15.96 -13.37 -23.76
CA LEU A 243 -17.21 -13.40 -24.55
C LEU A 243 -17.10 -14.31 -25.79
N SER A 244 -15.92 -14.37 -26.42
CA SER A 244 -15.67 -15.25 -27.56
C SER A 244 -15.78 -16.76 -27.22
N ARG A 245 -15.68 -17.15 -25.94
CA ARG A 245 -15.76 -18.55 -25.51
C ARG A 245 -17.18 -19.04 -25.17
N ILE A 246 -18.15 -18.14 -24.98
CA ILE A 246 -19.51 -18.50 -24.53
C ILE A 246 -20.47 -18.74 -25.72
N ASN A 247 -20.12 -18.33 -26.94
CA ASN A 247 -20.99 -18.50 -28.12
C ASN A 247 -20.72 -19.75 -28.99
N CYS A 248 -19.86 -20.68 -28.55
CA CYS A 248 -19.60 -21.93 -29.27
C CYS A 248 -20.26 -23.16 -28.62
N ALA A 249 -21.55 -23.06 -28.30
CA ALA A 249 -22.35 -24.20 -27.87
C ALA A 249 -23.78 -24.09 -28.42
N SER A 250 -23.92 -24.13 -29.75
CA SER A 250 -25.19 -24.37 -30.45
C SER A 250 -24.90 -24.78 -31.88
N GLY A 251 -25.30 -26.00 -32.23
CA GLY A 251 -24.89 -26.68 -33.46
C GLY A 251 -25.55 -26.18 -34.75
N LYS A 252 -24.99 -26.65 -35.87
CA LYS A 252 -25.68 -27.39 -36.95
C LYS A 252 -24.77 -27.45 -38.20
N ARG A 253 -24.22 -28.65 -38.42
CA ARG A 253 -24.18 -29.40 -39.69
C ARG A 253 -24.10 -28.57 -40.99
N CYS A 254 -22.90 -28.38 -41.52
CA CYS A 254 -22.70 -28.03 -42.93
C CYS A 254 -22.43 -29.30 -43.76
N ARG A 255 -23.32 -29.55 -44.73
CA ARG A 255 -23.28 -30.63 -45.72
C ARG A 255 -22.07 -30.47 -46.66
N ARG A 256 -21.37 -31.57 -46.93
CA ARG A 256 -20.57 -31.75 -48.15
C ARG A 256 -21.53 -32.01 -49.32
N LEU A 257 -21.33 -31.30 -50.43
CA LEU A 257 -21.73 -31.78 -51.75
C LEU A 257 -20.47 -31.76 -52.63
N VAL A 258 -20.28 -32.90 -53.29
CA VAL A 258 -19.32 -33.22 -54.33
C VAL A 258 -19.93 -32.75 -55.65
N GLU A 259 -19.15 -32.15 -56.53
CA GLU A 259 -19.35 -32.33 -57.97
C GLU A 259 -18.03 -32.12 -58.73
N GLU A 260 -17.74 -33.10 -59.58
CA GLU A 260 -16.66 -33.15 -60.58
C GLU A 260 -16.91 -32.12 -61.70
N VAL A 261 -15.83 -31.57 -62.27
CA VAL A 261 -15.41 -31.74 -63.68
C VAL A 261 -13.88 -31.61 -63.73
#